data_AF-A0A6N9QBL1-F1
#
_entry.id   AF-A0A6N9QBL1-F1
#
_cell.length_a   1.000
_cell.length_b   1.000
_cell.length_c   1.000
_cell.angle_alpha   90.00
_cell.angle_beta   90.00
_cell.angle_gamma   90.00
#
_symmetry.space_group_name_H-M   'P 1'
#
loop_
_entity.id
_entity.type
_entity.pdbx_description
1 polymer ?
#
loop_
_entity_poly.entity_id
_entity_poly.type
_entity_poly.pdbx_seq_one_letter_code
_entity_poly.pdbx_strand_id
1 'polypeptide(L)'
;MGFLEKFFLCDDSSKFIIRGELLRENKISYSSNRNIKDSVFRLLFDDEANLLSLFNALEGADYKDKDVIQIHDFGKRPSPVISLPGQVYRQILDVGKVYQRKLYKVPTPRLYVLYNGVEDFPLEKVQRFSNAFLVEQGQPMVQQIVKTININWEKGHPILQECLVLGEYSISFARN
;
A
#
# COMPACT_ATOMS: atom_id res chain seq x y z
N MET A 1 3.27 -11.99 -18.70
CA MET A 1 4.21 -11.77 -17.59
C MET A 1 4.01 -10.34 -17.12
N GLY A 2 3.04 -10.12 -16.23
CA GLY A 2 2.64 -8.79 -15.77
C GLY A 2 3.61 -8.30 -14.69
N PHE A 3 4.36 -7.25 -14.99
CA PHE A 3 5.25 -6.60 -14.03
C PHE A 3 4.44 -5.62 -13.18
N LEU A 4 4.72 -5.58 -11.87
CA LEU A 4 4.15 -4.63 -10.91
C LEU A 4 5.05 -3.40 -10.81
N GLU A 5 4.52 -2.26 -11.20
CA GLU A 5 4.98 -0.93 -10.75
C GLU A 5 4.23 -0.59 -9.45
N LYS A 6 4.93 0.07 -8.54
CA LYS A 6 4.57 0.13 -7.12
C LYS A 6 4.74 1.56 -6.68
N PHE A 7 3.64 2.22 -6.37
CA PHE A 7 3.65 3.60 -5.91
C PHE A 7 3.79 3.67 -4.40
N PHE A 8 4.54 4.68 -3.96
CA PHE A 8 4.65 5.06 -2.56
C PHE A 8 4.44 6.55 -2.41
N LEU A 9 3.66 6.93 -1.41
CA LEU A 9 3.35 8.32 -1.12
C LEU A 9 4.13 8.79 0.10
N CYS A 10 4.92 9.86 -0.07
CA CYS A 10 5.63 10.54 0.99
C CYS A 10 5.11 11.96 1.16
N ASP A 11 4.70 12.33 2.38
CA ASP A 11 4.43 13.73 2.71
C ASP A 11 5.75 14.50 2.85
N ASP A 12 5.82 15.76 2.41
CA ASP A 12 6.94 16.70 2.60
C ASP A 12 7.37 16.84 4.07
N SER A 13 6.44 16.61 5.01
CA SER A 13 6.79 16.55 6.43
C SER A 13 7.49 15.25 6.84
N SER A 14 7.85 14.39 5.89
CA SER A 14 8.60 13.15 6.06
C SER A 14 7.85 12.15 6.95
N LYS A 15 6.52 12.07 6.88
CA LYS A 15 5.73 11.33 7.89
C LYS A 15 5.17 9.99 7.46
N PHE A 16 4.99 9.71 6.16
CA PHE A 16 4.27 8.52 5.71
C PHE A 16 4.87 7.90 4.46
N ILE A 17 4.68 6.59 4.29
CA ILE A 17 5.02 5.81 3.09
C ILE A 17 3.81 4.91 2.86
N ILE A 18 2.91 5.25 1.94
CA ILE A 18 1.76 4.40 1.60
C ILE A 18 2.08 3.51 0.42
N ARG A 19 2.13 2.19 0.63
CA ARG A 19 2.13 1.22 -0.47
C ARG A 19 0.71 0.70 -0.67
N GLY A 20 0.26 0.56 -1.92
CA GLY A 20 -0.90 -0.26 -2.27
C GLY A 20 -0.44 -1.56 -2.94
N GLU A 21 -0.89 -2.71 -2.43
CA GLU A 21 -0.77 -3.99 -3.15
C GLU A 21 -2.12 -4.66 -3.25
N LEU A 22 -2.45 -5.15 -4.45
CA LEU A 22 -3.48 -6.17 -4.63
C LEU A 22 -2.89 -7.53 -4.24
N LEU A 23 -3.46 -8.17 -3.22
CA LEU A 23 -3.02 -9.50 -2.78
C LEU A 23 -3.17 -10.54 -3.89
N ARG A 24 -2.08 -11.28 -4.15
CA ARG A 24 -2.04 -12.41 -5.10
C ARG A 24 -2.45 -13.70 -4.40
N GLU A 25 -3.59 -14.28 -4.78
CA GLU A 25 -3.95 -15.63 -4.36
C GLU A 25 -3.14 -16.68 -5.12
N ASN A 26 -2.66 -17.69 -4.40
CA ASN A 26 -1.81 -18.75 -4.91
C ASN A 26 -2.62 -20.05 -5.03
N LYS A 27 -3.65 -20.06 -5.90
CA LYS A 27 -4.30 -21.26 -6.42
C LYS A 27 -4.91 -20.97 -7.80
N ILE A 28 -4.93 -22.00 -8.64
CA ILE A 28 -4.99 -21.97 -10.11
C ILE A 28 -6.35 -21.49 -10.66
N SER A 29 -6.31 -20.92 -11.87
CA SER A 29 -7.44 -20.68 -12.82
C SER A 29 -8.24 -19.37 -12.71
N TYR A 30 -7.70 -18.27 -13.27
CA TYR A 30 -8.37 -17.28 -14.17
C TYR A 30 -7.32 -16.20 -14.51
N SER A 31 -6.55 -16.41 -15.59
CA SER A 31 -5.40 -15.58 -15.97
C SER A 31 -5.76 -14.24 -16.63
N SER A 32 -7.02 -14.01 -16.99
CA SER A 32 -7.46 -12.82 -17.74
C SER A 32 -7.89 -11.64 -16.86
N ASN A 33 -8.82 -11.85 -15.91
CA ASN A 33 -9.38 -10.78 -15.08
C ASN A 33 -8.37 -10.14 -14.12
N ARG A 34 -7.36 -10.90 -13.67
CA ARG A 34 -6.39 -10.41 -12.68
C ARG A 34 -5.43 -9.35 -13.24
N ASN A 35 -4.91 -9.59 -14.45
CA ASN A 35 -4.08 -8.59 -15.13
C ASN A 35 -4.89 -7.34 -15.43
N ILE A 36 -6.19 -7.49 -15.70
CA ILE A 36 -7.10 -6.36 -15.94
C ILE A 36 -7.34 -5.57 -14.66
N LYS A 37 -7.73 -6.22 -13.54
CA LYS A 37 -7.91 -5.57 -12.22
C LYS A 37 -6.70 -4.73 -11.81
N ASP A 38 -5.51 -5.29 -11.99
CA ASP A 38 -4.25 -4.62 -11.63
C ASP A 38 -3.89 -3.50 -12.63
N SER A 39 -4.08 -3.72 -13.94
CA SER A 39 -3.83 -2.68 -14.96
C SER A 39 -4.77 -1.49 -14.82
N VAL A 40 -6.06 -1.74 -14.58
CA VAL A 40 -7.06 -0.68 -14.36
C VAL A 40 -6.75 0.07 -13.07
N PHE A 41 -6.42 -0.63 -11.98
CA PHE A 41 -6.03 0.04 -10.74
C PHE A 41 -4.86 0.99 -10.97
N ARG A 42 -3.80 0.53 -11.66
CA ARG A 42 -2.66 1.39 -11.97
C ARG A 42 -3.01 2.55 -12.87
N LEU A 43 -3.81 2.32 -13.92
CA LEU A 43 -4.26 3.40 -14.80
C LEU A 43 -5.02 4.48 -14.02
N LEU A 44 -5.87 4.09 -13.06
CA LEU A 44 -6.63 5.03 -12.24
C LEU A 44 -5.74 5.81 -11.27
N PHE A 45 -4.76 5.14 -10.66
CA PHE A 45 -3.92 5.73 -9.60
C PHE A 45 -2.53 6.19 -10.08
N ASP A 46 -2.28 6.18 -11.39
CA ASP A 46 -1.19 6.93 -12.03
C ASP A 46 -1.48 8.44 -12.01
N ASP A 47 -2.77 8.81 -11.99
CA ASP A 47 -3.19 10.20 -11.78
C ASP A 47 -2.97 10.63 -10.32
N GLU A 48 -2.20 11.70 -10.15
CA GLU A 48 -1.82 12.23 -8.84
C GLU A 48 -3.02 12.70 -8.00
N ALA A 49 -4.12 13.18 -8.63
CA ALA A 49 -5.31 13.61 -7.89
C ALA A 49 -6.06 12.42 -7.31
N ASN A 50 -6.19 11.35 -8.09
CA ASN A 50 -6.80 10.09 -7.63
C ASN A 50 -5.98 9.48 -6.50
N LEU A 51 -4.66 9.53 -6.63
CA LEU A 51 -3.75 9.01 -5.63
C LEU A 51 -3.75 9.84 -4.33
N LEU A 52 -3.84 11.17 -4.43
CA LEU A 52 -4.09 12.07 -3.30
C LEU A 52 -5.43 11.78 -2.60
N SER A 53 -6.50 11.53 -3.38
CA SER A 53 -7.80 11.13 -2.82
C SER A 53 -7.71 9.81 -2.05
N LEU A 54 -7.00 8.82 -2.60
CA LEU A 54 -6.77 7.55 -1.90
C LEU A 54 -5.96 7.75 -0.62
N PHE A 55 -4.92 8.58 -0.65
CA PHE A 55 -4.13 8.92 0.53
C PHE A 55 -4.98 9.54 1.63
N ASN A 56 -5.78 10.56 1.27
CA ASN A 56 -6.68 11.24 2.19
C ASN A 56 -7.66 10.26 2.84
N ALA A 57 -8.24 9.34 2.06
CA ALA A 57 -9.15 8.31 2.55
C ALA A 57 -8.45 7.27 3.46
N LEU A 58 -7.20 6.90 3.17
CA LEU A 58 -6.44 5.98 4.02
C LEU A 58 -6.06 6.60 5.37
N GLU A 59 -5.74 7.88 5.36
CA GLU A 59 -5.13 8.58 6.49
C GLU A 59 -6.13 9.43 7.29
N GLY A 60 -7.36 9.57 6.80
CA GLY A 60 -8.35 10.50 7.36
C GLY A 60 -7.90 11.97 7.23
N ALA A 61 -7.23 12.30 6.13
CA ALA A 61 -6.68 13.63 5.87
C ALA A 61 -7.51 14.38 4.81
N ASP A 62 -7.23 15.68 4.63
CA ASP A 62 -7.88 16.53 3.62
C ASP A 62 -6.87 17.42 2.89
N TYR A 63 -5.79 16.82 2.39
CA TYR A 63 -4.81 17.54 1.59
C TYR A 63 -5.42 17.91 0.23
N LYS A 64 -5.29 19.18 -0.16
CA LYS A 64 -5.75 19.70 -1.46
C LYS A 64 -4.62 19.93 -2.46
N ASP A 65 -3.42 20.08 -1.92
CA ASP A 65 -2.22 20.36 -2.70
C ASP A 65 -1.49 19.05 -3.00
N LYS A 66 -1.18 18.87 -4.29
CA LYS A 66 -0.51 17.67 -4.80
C LYS A 66 0.98 17.66 -4.47
N ASP A 67 1.57 18.86 -4.33
CA ASP A 67 3.00 19.00 -4.05
C ASP A 67 3.36 18.48 -2.65
N VAL A 68 2.37 18.37 -1.77
CA VAL A 68 2.53 17.82 -0.42
C VAL A 68 2.86 16.32 -0.47
N ILE A 69 2.52 15.61 -1.56
CA ILE A 69 2.74 14.17 -1.69
C ILE A 69 3.73 13.85 -2.81
N GLN A 70 4.90 13.38 -2.42
CA GLN A 70 5.88 12.81 -3.35
C GLN A 70 5.53 11.36 -3.65
N ILE A 71 5.27 11.09 -4.93
CA ILE A 71 5.00 9.76 -5.46
C ILE A 71 6.32 9.15 -5.94
N HIS A 72 6.71 8.04 -5.33
CA HIS A 72 7.85 7.25 -5.79
C HIS A 72 7.33 5.96 -6.42
N ASP A 73 7.59 5.77 -7.72
CA ASP A 73 7.38 4.49 -8.39
C ASP A 73 8.63 3.60 -8.27
N PHE A 74 8.46 2.41 -7.71
CA PHE A 74 9.53 1.43 -7.51
C PHE A 74 9.35 0.33 -8.56
N GLY A 75 9.98 0.55 -9.71
CA GLY A 75 9.85 -0.31 -10.89
C GLY A 75 9.93 -1.83 -10.64
N LYS A 76 9.18 -2.56 -11.48
CA LYS A 76 9.18 -3.98 -11.93
C LYS A 76 9.58 -5.15 -11.01
N ARG A 77 10.11 -4.99 -9.79
CA ARG A 77 10.46 -6.13 -8.92
C ARG A 77 9.33 -6.48 -7.96
N PRO A 78 8.62 -7.60 -8.11
CA PRO A 78 7.75 -8.10 -7.04
C PRO A 78 8.63 -8.35 -5.81
N SER A 79 8.28 -7.70 -4.70
CA SER A 79 9.02 -7.78 -3.44
C SER A 79 8.01 -8.31 -2.43
N PRO A 80 8.31 -9.38 -1.68
CA PRO A 80 7.47 -9.80 -0.57
C PRO A 80 7.17 -8.61 0.33
N VAL A 81 5.97 -8.57 0.93
CA VAL A 81 5.56 -7.50 1.86
C VAL A 81 6.60 -7.24 2.97
N ILE A 82 7.36 -8.26 3.30
CA ILE A 82 8.44 -8.27 4.30
C ILE A 82 9.64 -7.40 3.90
N SER A 83 9.99 -7.28 2.61
CA SER A 83 11.20 -6.56 2.18
C SER A 83 10.97 -5.08 1.83
N LEU A 84 9.73 -4.60 1.95
CA LEU A 84 9.33 -3.26 1.50
C LEU A 84 9.95 -2.12 2.29
N PRO A 85 9.97 -2.11 3.64
CA PRO A 85 10.45 -0.94 4.36
C PRO A 85 11.92 -0.65 4.00
N GLY A 86 12.75 -1.69 3.93
CA GLY A 86 14.17 -1.54 3.59
C GLY A 86 14.40 -1.01 2.16
N GLN A 87 13.53 -1.38 1.21
CA GLN A 87 13.61 -0.85 -0.16
C GLN A 87 13.16 0.61 -0.23
N VAL A 88 12.07 0.96 0.48
CA VAL A 88 11.58 2.34 0.48
C VAL A 88 12.58 3.27 1.15
N TYR A 89 13.06 2.91 2.33
CA TYR A 89 14.05 3.71 3.05
C TYR A 89 15.31 3.93 2.23
N ARG A 90 15.75 2.96 1.43
CA ARG A 90 16.91 3.16 0.55
C ARG A 90 16.76 4.35 -0.39
N GLN A 91 15.54 4.68 -0.82
CA GLN A 91 15.29 5.74 -1.79
C GLN A 91 15.01 7.10 -1.15
N ILE A 92 14.35 7.12 0.01
CA ILE A 92 13.93 8.38 0.66
C ILE A 92 14.95 8.88 1.69
N LEU A 93 15.87 8.02 2.16
CA LEU A 93 16.84 8.44 3.15
C LEU A 93 17.98 9.22 2.49
N ASP A 94 18.23 10.41 3.02
CA ASP A 94 19.42 11.20 2.72
C ASP A 94 20.66 10.46 3.25
N VAL A 95 21.38 9.81 2.34
CA VAL A 95 22.57 8.99 2.63
C VAL A 95 23.62 9.80 3.40
N GLY A 96 23.75 11.10 3.12
CA GLY A 96 24.68 11.99 3.81
C GLY A 96 24.30 12.26 5.27
N LYS A 97 23.00 12.18 5.61
CA LYS A 97 22.49 12.30 6.99
C LYS A 97 22.52 10.99 7.75
N VAL A 98 22.34 9.84 7.06
CA VAL A 98 22.34 8.51 7.70
C VAL A 98 23.67 8.18 8.38
N TYR A 99 24.80 8.65 7.85
CA TYR A 99 26.14 8.37 8.42
C TYR A 99 26.62 9.41 9.45
N GLN A 100 25.79 10.39 9.82
CA GLN A 100 26.17 11.39 10.81
C GLN A 100 26.11 10.80 12.23
N ARG A 101 26.97 11.30 13.13
CA ARG A 101 26.94 10.92 14.56
C ARG A 101 25.64 11.32 15.27
N LYS A 102 24.92 12.31 14.74
CA LYS A 102 23.65 12.78 15.28
C LYS A 102 22.52 11.85 14.82
N LEU A 103 21.63 11.48 15.74
CA LEU A 103 20.46 10.65 15.44
C LEU A 103 19.64 11.27 14.30
N TYR A 104 19.60 10.58 13.15
CA TYR A 104 18.75 10.94 12.02
C TYR A 104 17.35 10.38 12.23
N LYS A 105 16.35 11.26 12.37
CA LYS A 105 14.94 10.87 12.49
C LYS A 105 14.43 10.47 11.10
N VAL A 106 14.16 9.18 10.93
CA VAL A 106 13.61 8.65 9.68
C VAL A 106 12.08 8.78 9.65
N PRO A 107 11.48 8.94 8.46
CA PRO A 107 10.03 8.86 8.28
C PRO A 107 9.43 7.59 8.85
N THR A 108 8.21 7.66 9.38
CA THR A 108 7.49 6.46 9.82
C THR A 108 6.71 5.88 8.62
N PRO A 109 6.88 4.60 8.25
CA PRO A 109 6.19 4.03 7.11
C PRO A 109 4.76 3.63 7.51
N ARG A 110 3.80 3.79 6.59
CA ARG A 110 2.41 3.33 6.77
C ARG A 110 1.99 2.41 5.64
N LEU A 111 2.14 1.10 5.86
CA LEU A 111 1.96 0.12 4.81
C LEU A 111 0.53 -0.38 4.75
N TYR A 112 -0.09 -0.21 3.58
CA TYR A 112 -1.41 -0.71 3.28
C TYR A 112 -1.37 -1.82 2.23
N VAL A 113 -2.41 -2.63 2.23
CA VAL A 113 -2.64 -3.64 1.20
C VAL A 113 -4.12 -3.60 0.88
N LEU A 114 -4.49 -3.46 -0.38
CA LEU A 114 -5.89 -3.41 -0.80
C LEU A 114 -6.29 -4.79 -1.28
N TYR A 115 -7.14 -5.47 -0.52
CA TYR A 115 -7.63 -6.80 -0.84
C TYR A 115 -8.86 -6.71 -1.75
N ASN A 116 -8.76 -7.27 -2.97
CA ASN A 116 -9.84 -7.42 -3.94
C ASN A 116 -9.92 -8.89 -4.44
N GLY A 117 -9.84 -9.82 -3.48
CA GLY A 117 -9.84 -11.27 -3.72
C GLY A 117 -11.22 -11.88 -3.55
N VAL A 118 -11.31 -13.20 -3.73
CA VAL A 118 -12.58 -13.95 -3.68
C VAL A 118 -12.76 -14.77 -2.41
N GLU A 119 -11.68 -14.98 -1.66
CA GLU A 119 -11.73 -15.63 -0.35
C GLU A 119 -12.52 -14.77 0.66
N ASP A 120 -13.10 -15.43 1.65
CA ASP A 120 -13.71 -14.70 2.76
C ASP A 120 -12.62 -13.99 3.57
N PHE A 121 -12.58 -12.67 3.43
CA PHE A 121 -11.61 -11.80 4.10
C PHE A 121 -12.36 -10.75 4.94
N PRO A 122 -11.92 -10.45 6.17
CA PRO A 122 -12.55 -9.44 7.02
C PRO A 122 -12.46 -8.04 6.42
N LEU A 123 -13.22 -7.09 6.96
CA LEU A 123 -13.21 -5.69 6.49
C LEU A 123 -11.80 -5.08 6.54
N GLU A 124 -11.08 -5.33 7.63
CA GLU A 124 -9.68 -4.97 7.79
C GLU A 124 -8.91 -6.09 8.50
N LYS A 125 -7.61 -6.21 8.22
CA LYS A 125 -6.71 -7.12 8.94
C LYS A 125 -5.36 -6.45 9.17
N VAL A 126 -4.95 -6.39 10.43
CA VAL A 126 -3.61 -5.92 10.80
C VAL A 126 -2.67 -7.13 10.86
N GLN A 127 -1.59 -7.08 10.10
CA GLN A 127 -0.55 -8.09 10.09
C GLN A 127 0.75 -7.49 10.66
N ARG A 128 1.31 -8.20 11.64
CA ARG A 128 2.58 -7.85 12.27
C ARG A 128 3.64 -8.78 11.74
N PHE A 129 4.76 -8.24 11.27
CA PHE A 129 5.87 -9.07 10.76
C PHE A 129 6.43 -10.00 11.85
N SER A 130 6.43 -9.55 13.11
CA SER A 130 6.82 -10.35 14.26
C SER A 130 6.05 -11.66 14.41
N ASN A 131 4.82 -11.75 13.90
CA ASN A 131 4.02 -12.98 13.96
C ASN A 131 4.59 -14.08 13.05
N ALA A 132 5.50 -13.74 12.13
CA ALA A 132 6.20 -14.71 11.29
C ALA A 132 7.53 -15.16 11.89
N PHE A 133 7.92 -14.67 13.08
CA PHE A 133 9.19 -15.06 13.71
C PHE A 133 9.09 -16.48 14.26
N LEU A 134 10.18 -17.24 14.13
CA LEU A 134 10.26 -18.61 14.65
C LEU A 134 10.21 -18.66 16.18
N VAL A 135 10.59 -17.57 16.85
CA VAL A 135 10.66 -17.48 18.31
C VAL A 135 9.79 -16.32 18.77
N GLU A 136 8.81 -16.62 19.61
CA GLU A 136 7.98 -15.61 20.26
C GLU A 136 8.77 -14.95 21.40
N GLN A 137 9.06 -13.66 21.25
CA GLN A 137 9.63 -12.82 22.31
C GLN A 137 8.66 -11.68 22.61
N GLY A 138 8.58 -11.26 23.89
CA GLY A 138 7.59 -10.27 24.33
C GLY A 138 7.63 -8.96 23.53
N GLN A 139 8.78 -8.29 23.49
CA GLN A 139 8.98 -7.09 22.66
C GLN A 139 9.98 -7.39 21.53
N PRO A 140 9.54 -7.40 20.25
CA PRO A 140 10.44 -7.64 19.13
C PRO A 140 11.33 -6.41 18.88
N MET A 141 12.60 -6.66 18.56
CA MET A 141 13.55 -5.58 18.19
C MET A 141 13.22 -4.91 16.85
N VAL A 142 12.48 -5.59 15.98
CA VAL A 142 11.99 -5.07 14.71
C VAL A 142 10.50 -5.33 14.63
N GLN A 143 9.73 -4.25 14.48
CA GLN A 143 8.29 -4.33 14.31
C GLN A 143 7.87 -3.60 13.03
N GLN A 144 7.32 -4.35 12.10
CA GLN A 144 6.63 -3.82 10.93
C GLN A 144 5.17 -4.23 11.01
N ILE A 145 4.29 -3.28 10.70
CA ILE A 145 2.85 -3.48 10.69
C ILE A 145 2.34 -3.14 9.30
N VAL A 146 1.44 -3.98 8.80
CA VAL A 146 0.77 -3.80 7.51
C VAL A 146 -0.72 -3.91 7.76
N LYS A 147 -1.47 -2.91 7.27
CA LYS A 147 -2.93 -2.90 7.37
C LYS A 147 -3.52 -3.30 6.02
N THR A 148 -4.15 -4.46 5.98
CA THR A 148 -4.88 -4.93 4.80
C THR A 148 -6.32 -4.44 4.90
N ILE A 149 -6.80 -3.76 3.87
CA ILE A 149 -8.14 -3.21 3.75
C ILE A 149 -8.86 -3.98 2.67
N ASN A 150 -10.03 -4.54 3.00
CA ASN A 150 -10.87 -5.21 2.01
C ASN A 150 -11.65 -4.17 1.22
N ILE A 151 -11.33 -4.08 -0.07
CA ILE A 151 -11.97 -3.15 -1.00
C ILE A 151 -13.04 -3.83 -1.84
N ASN A 152 -13.39 -5.09 -1.60
CA ASN A 152 -14.54 -5.67 -2.26
C ASN A 152 -15.81 -4.87 -1.92
N TRP A 153 -16.59 -4.53 -2.94
CA TRP A 153 -17.74 -3.63 -2.80
C TRP A 153 -18.75 -4.12 -1.76
N GLU A 154 -19.06 -5.42 -1.76
CA GLU A 154 -20.02 -6.05 -0.85
C GLU A 154 -19.59 -6.03 0.62
N LYS A 155 -18.29 -5.84 0.89
CA LYS A 155 -17.77 -5.72 2.26
C LYS A 155 -18.02 -4.33 2.84
N GLY A 156 -18.31 -3.33 2.00
CA GLY A 156 -18.82 -2.03 2.42
C GLY A 156 -17.83 -1.18 3.23
N HIS A 157 -16.54 -1.24 2.90
CA HIS A 157 -15.54 -0.44 3.60
C HIS A 157 -15.76 1.08 3.37
N PRO A 158 -15.75 1.94 4.41
CA PRO A 158 -15.98 3.38 4.28
C PRO A 158 -15.06 4.08 3.28
N ILE A 159 -13.81 3.62 3.16
CA ILE A 159 -12.83 4.09 2.16
C ILE A 159 -13.38 4.14 0.72
N LEU A 160 -14.36 3.29 0.36
CA LEU A 160 -14.97 3.28 -0.97
C LEU A 160 -15.89 4.48 -1.21
N GLN A 161 -16.35 5.13 -0.14
CA GLN A 161 -17.12 6.38 -0.19
C GLN A 161 -16.19 7.60 -0.09
N GLU A 162 -15.13 7.49 0.70
CA GLU A 162 -14.14 8.56 0.88
C GLU A 162 -13.22 8.74 -0.34
N CYS A 163 -12.92 7.64 -1.05
CA CYS A 163 -12.24 7.65 -2.34
C CYS A 163 -13.18 7.11 -3.42
N LEU A 164 -13.89 8.01 -4.10
CA LEU A 164 -14.89 7.65 -5.11
C LEU A 164 -14.32 6.78 -6.23
N VAL A 165 -13.10 7.10 -6.70
CA VAL A 165 -12.42 6.33 -7.75
C VAL A 165 -12.13 4.90 -7.31
N LEU A 166 -11.76 4.70 -6.04
CA LEU A 166 -11.58 3.36 -5.48
C LEU A 166 -12.92 2.63 -5.38
N GLY A 167 -14.00 3.33 -5.00
CA GLY A 167 -15.35 2.79 -4.99
C GLY A 167 -15.81 2.32 -6.37
N GLU A 168 -15.66 3.15 -7.39
CA GLU A 168 -16.00 2.83 -8.79
C GLU A 168 -15.19 1.64 -9.32
N TYR A 169 -13.89 1.61 -9.00
CA TYR A 169 -13.03 0.48 -9.27
C TYR A 169 -13.59 -0.81 -8.66
N SER A 170 -13.91 -0.77 -7.36
CA SER A 170 -14.44 -1.93 -6.65
C SER A 170 -15.78 -2.42 -7.21
N ILE A 171 -16.70 -1.51 -7.55
CA ILE A 171 -17.98 -1.84 -8.19
C ILE A 171 -17.76 -2.51 -9.54
N SER A 172 -16.83 -2.00 -10.36
CA SER A 172 -16.54 -2.51 -11.70
C SER A 172 -16.11 -3.98 -11.69
N PHE A 173 -15.57 -4.45 -10.57
CA PHE A 173 -15.06 -5.80 -10.40
C PHE A 173 -15.84 -6.67 -9.40
N ALA A 174 -16.97 -6.17 -8.87
CA ALA A 174 -17.80 -6.88 -7.89
C ALA A 174 -18.77 -7.92 -8.51
N ARG A 175 -18.91 -7.94 -9.85
CA ARG A 175 -19.95 -8.72 -10.56
C ARG A 175 -19.44 -9.92 -11.38
N ASN A 176 -18.23 -10.42 -11.13
CA ASN A 176 -17.66 -11.59 -11.83
C ASN A 176 -17.33 -12.74 -10.89
#